data_AF-A0A2K8SN39-F1
#
_entry.id   AF-A0A2K8SN39-F1
#
_cell.length_a   1.000
_cell.length_b   1.000
_cell.length_c   1.000
_cell.angle_alpha   90.00
_cell.angle_beta   90.00
_cell.angle_gamma   90.00
#
_symmetry.space_group_name_H-M   'P 1'
#
loop_
_entity.id
_entity.type
_entity.pdbx_description
1 polymer ?
#
loop_
_entity_poly.entity_id
_entity_poly.type
_entity_poly.pdbx_seq_one_letter_code
_entity_poly.pdbx_strand_id
1 'polypeptide(L)'
;MNRSSNDSYYLPSSIELTQSHVLIHRMAIPLKNAISYLQQFPQSEYEDICRDAFELGFLCLQTAQTRHGNELIKQQMESLLVEFQQAVKVIAESFQQELINQVGTDNGQLLAPLQNQINLTSAILTEKLNSVSTLLTQEIDPARETSVVGRFLNSLRQLLDAKRSDSIQGAFKAALINATKENGTLAAAVKDVVFESVKPLTEQVEKLTREIRDQQVTQQVLEQTTAKGINYEELVVVELRNWSKLSGVEVEHIGRDGDTGDILVKFTSKSLAVIELSIVIEARKRPSKPFGRQAITQHLQSAMLRRSANSAIFLSYSREGLAQEIGDWAEGVSESGYWIATTHPFLIIAIRFLVIQ
;
A
#
# COMPACT_ATOMS: atom_id res chain seq x y z
N MET A 1 20.50 14.92 54.29
CA MET A 1 20.87 14.02 53.17
C MET A 1 19.73 13.03 52.99
N ASN A 2 18.88 13.21 51.98
CA ASN A 2 17.94 12.18 51.54
C ASN A 2 17.97 12.17 50.01
N ARG A 3 18.51 11.09 49.45
CA ARG A 3 18.59 10.87 48.02
C ARG A 3 17.23 10.40 47.50
N SER A 4 16.76 11.12 46.51
CA SER A 4 15.76 10.74 45.52
C SER A 4 16.05 9.36 44.92
N SER A 5 15.06 8.47 44.90
CA SER A 5 14.94 7.38 43.93
C SER A 5 13.60 7.57 43.23
N ASN A 6 13.68 8.12 42.02
CA ASN A 6 12.55 8.32 41.12
C ASN A 6 12.63 7.19 40.09
N ASP A 7 12.19 5.99 40.46
CA ASP A 7 12.11 4.87 39.53
C ASP A 7 10.78 4.99 38.76
N SER A 8 10.88 5.63 37.60
CA SER A 8 9.83 5.61 36.58
C SER A 8 9.75 4.21 35.99
N TYR A 9 8.82 3.38 36.48
CA TYR A 9 8.43 2.14 35.81
C TYR A 9 7.83 2.47 34.44
N TYR A 10 8.65 2.41 33.40
CA TYR A 10 8.16 2.28 32.02
C TYR A 10 7.38 0.97 31.93
N LEU A 11 6.05 1.06 31.89
CA LEU A 11 5.23 -0.06 31.45
C LEU A 11 5.48 -0.23 29.95
N PRO A 12 5.93 -1.41 29.48
CA PRO A 12 6.10 -1.65 28.05
C PRO A 12 4.76 -1.45 27.34
N SER A 13 4.81 -0.98 26.09
CA SER A 13 3.62 -0.87 25.25
C SER A 13 2.92 -2.23 25.17
N SER A 14 1.60 -2.25 25.35
CA SER A 14 0.78 -3.47 25.27
C SER A 14 0.76 -4.10 23.87
N ILE A 15 1.37 -3.43 22.89
CA ILE A 15 1.53 -3.89 21.52
C ILE A 15 2.99 -3.67 21.13
N GLU A 16 3.62 -4.72 20.60
CA GLU A 16 4.97 -4.71 20.05
C GLU A 16 4.92 -5.16 18.59
N LEU A 17 5.66 -4.46 17.74
CA LEU A 17 5.78 -4.77 16.31
C LEU A 17 7.18 -5.31 16.05
N THR A 18 7.22 -6.50 15.43
CA THR A 18 8.46 -7.06 14.87
C THR A 18 8.35 -7.06 13.34
N GLN A 19 9.41 -7.48 12.65
CA GLN A 19 9.38 -7.59 11.18
C GLN A 19 8.33 -8.56 10.64
N SER A 20 7.83 -9.50 11.46
CA SER A 20 6.91 -10.56 11.01
C SER A 20 5.69 -10.77 11.91
N HIS A 21 5.63 -10.14 13.08
CA HIS A 21 4.56 -10.38 14.05
C HIS A 21 4.12 -9.09 14.74
N VAL A 22 2.82 -9.02 15.01
CA VAL A 22 2.22 -8.10 15.99
C VAL A 22 2.01 -8.87 17.28
N LEU A 23 2.69 -8.46 18.35
CA LEU A 23 2.57 -9.07 19.67
C LEU A 23 1.66 -8.19 20.53
N ILE A 24 0.55 -8.75 21.00
CA ILE A 24 -0.41 -8.03 21.86
C ILE A 24 -0.33 -8.63 23.27
N HIS A 25 0.18 -7.86 24.21
CA HIS A 25 0.42 -8.29 25.58
C HIS A 25 -0.63 -7.73 26.53
N ARG A 26 -1.34 -8.64 27.22
CA ARG A 26 -2.24 -8.34 28.36
C ARG A 26 -3.26 -7.22 28.04
N MET A 27 -3.71 -7.15 26.79
CA MET A 27 -4.67 -6.16 26.35
C MET A 27 -6.09 -6.70 26.54
N ALA A 28 -6.88 -6.04 27.39
CA ALA A 28 -8.30 -6.33 27.51
C ALA A 28 -9.08 -5.38 26.59
N ILE A 29 -9.69 -5.92 25.54
CA ILE A 29 -10.46 -5.14 24.56
C ILE A 29 -11.96 -5.40 24.79
N PRO A 30 -12.73 -4.43 25.32
CA PRO A 30 -14.13 -4.64 25.67
C PRO A 30 -15.05 -4.52 24.45
N LEU A 31 -14.91 -5.41 23.47
CA LEU A 31 -15.74 -5.45 22.26
C LEU A 31 -16.90 -6.43 22.44
N LYS A 32 -18.06 -5.91 22.86
CA LYS A 32 -19.28 -6.71 23.10
C LYS A 32 -19.64 -7.62 21.93
N ASN A 33 -19.54 -7.11 20.70
CA ASN A 33 -19.87 -7.89 19.50
C ASN A 33 -18.86 -9.03 19.26
N ALA A 34 -17.56 -8.79 19.48
CA ALA A 34 -16.54 -9.83 19.34
C ALA A 34 -16.71 -10.92 20.40
N ILE A 35 -17.06 -10.54 21.64
CA ILE A 35 -17.35 -11.49 22.72
C ILE A 35 -18.55 -12.36 22.34
N SER A 36 -19.67 -11.76 21.92
CA SER A 36 -20.87 -12.49 21.52
C SER A 36 -20.66 -13.38 20.29
N TYR A 37 -19.75 -13.01 19.38
CA TYR A 37 -19.40 -13.79 18.21
C TYR A 37 -18.54 -15.01 18.58
N LEU A 38 -17.45 -14.81 19.33
CA LEU A 38 -16.56 -15.89 19.77
C LEU A 38 -17.28 -16.92 20.64
N GLN A 39 -18.24 -16.49 21.48
CA GLN A 39 -19.04 -17.40 22.32
C GLN A 39 -19.86 -18.43 21.53
N GLN A 40 -19.98 -18.29 20.21
CA GLN A 40 -20.67 -19.25 19.34
C GLN A 40 -19.79 -20.44 18.96
N PHE A 41 -18.48 -20.37 19.20
CA PHE A 41 -17.49 -21.36 18.79
C PHE A 41 -16.82 -22.03 20.00
N PRO A 42 -16.20 -23.21 19.83
CA PRO A 42 -15.33 -23.81 20.83
C PRO A 42 -14.12 -22.92 21.16
N GLN A 43 -13.73 -22.89 22.43
CA GLN A 43 -12.59 -22.08 22.88
C GLN A 43 -11.28 -22.39 22.14
N SER A 44 -11.13 -23.62 21.63
CA SER A 44 -9.97 -24.03 20.83
C SER A 44 -9.82 -23.28 19.50
N GLU A 45 -10.91 -22.69 18.98
CA GLU A 45 -10.93 -22.00 17.69
C GLU A 45 -10.75 -20.47 17.82
N TYR A 46 -10.74 -19.95 19.05
CA TYR A 46 -10.75 -18.50 19.27
C TYR A 46 -9.52 -17.80 18.68
N GLU A 47 -8.35 -18.44 18.75
CA GLU A 47 -7.10 -17.83 18.26
C GLU A 47 -7.14 -17.65 16.74
N ASP A 48 -7.56 -18.66 16.00
CA ASP A 48 -7.64 -18.63 14.54
C ASP A 48 -8.72 -17.64 14.09
N ILE A 49 -9.90 -17.64 14.73
CA ILE A 49 -10.96 -16.67 14.45
C ILE A 49 -10.50 -15.23 14.72
N CYS A 50 -9.77 -15.00 15.81
CA CYS A 50 -9.22 -13.68 16.11
C CYS A 50 -8.16 -13.27 15.06
N ARG A 51 -7.34 -14.21 14.61
CA ARG A 51 -6.32 -13.96 13.58
C ARG A 51 -6.96 -13.55 12.26
N ASP A 52 -7.98 -14.28 11.82
CA ASP A 52 -8.73 -13.97 10.59
C ASP A 52 -9.45 -12.61 10.71
N ALA A 53 -10.05 -12.34 11.87
CA ALA A 53 -10.69 -11.05 12.14
C ALA A 53 -9.68 -9.89 12.16
N PHE A 54 -8.48 -10.10 12.69
CA PHE A 54 -7.41 -9.11 12.64
C PHE A 54 -6.90 -8.92 11.22
N GLU A 55 -6.66 -10.00 10.47
CA GLU A 55 -6.21 -9.92 9.08
C GLU A 55 -7.23 -9.16 8.22
N LEU A 56 -8.50 -9.54 8.31
CA LEU A 56 -9.57 -8.82 7.62
C LEU A 56 -9.67 -7.37 8.12
N GLY A 57 -9.63 -7.15 9.43
CA GLY A 57 -9.73 -5.81 10.01
C GLY A 57 -8.60 -4.88 9.56
N PHE A 58 -7.35 -5.36 9.56
CA PHE A 58 -6.21 -4.62 9.06
C PHE A 58 -6.25 -4.42 7.55
N LEU A 59 -6.71 -5.41 6.79
CA LEU A 59 -6.95 -5.27 5.36
C LEU A 59 -8.02 -4.19 5.09
N CYS A 60 -9.14 -4.21 5.82
CA CYS A 60 -10.18 -3.19 5.76
C CYS A 60 -9.68 -1.81 6.21
N LEU A 61 -8.81 -1.71 7.22
CA LEU A 61 -8.19 -0.45 7.66
C LEU A 61 -7.21 0.10 6.63
N GLN A 62 -6.35 -0.73 6.05
CA GLN A 62 -5.49 -0.36 4.93
C GLN A 62 -6.32 0.10 3.73
N THR A 63 -7.46 -0.55 3.50
CA THR A 63 -8.34 -0.23 2.37
C THR A 63 -9.26 0.99 2.63
N ALA A 64 -9.60 1.26 3.89
CA ALA A 64 -10.34 2.45 4.32
C ALA A 64 -9.43 3.68 4.42
N GLN A 65 -8.16 3.49 4.78
CA GLN A 65 -7.10 4.51 4.66
C GLN A 65 -6.78 4.84 3.19
N THR A 66 -7.12 3.95 2.24
CA THR A 66 -7.12 4.26 0.79
C THR A 66 -8.33 5.05 0.32
N ARG A 67 -9.22 5.55 1.21
CA ARG A 67 -10.16 6.65 0.89
C ARG A 67 -9.47 7.88 0.32
N HIS A 68 -8.16 8.00 0.51
CA HIS A 68 -7.31 8.94 -0.20
C HIS A 68 -6.08 8.19 -0.74
N GLY A 69 -6.19 7.53 -1.90
CA GLY A 69 -5.00 7.01 -2.61
C GLY A 69 -3.88 8.07 -2.69
N ASN A 70 -4.28 9.35 -2.76
CA ASN A 70 -3.39 10.51 -2.71
C ASN A 70 -2.68 10.72 -1.37
N GLU A 71 -3.31 10.43 -0.23
CA GLU A 71 -2.73 10.63 1.10
C GLU A 71 -1.76 9.52 1.46
N LEU A 72 -2.05 8.27 1.08
CA LEU A 72 -1.09 7.17 1.22
C LEU A 72 0.14 7.38 0.31
N ILE A 73 -0.08 7.75 -0.96
CA ILE A 73 1.01 8.10 -1.89
C ILE A 73 1.80 9.29 -1.33
N LYS A 74 1.13 10.30 -0.78
CA LYS A 74 1.78 11.45 -0.13
C LYS A 74 2.60 11.03 1.09
N GLN A 75 2.08 10.19 1.98
CA GLN A 75 2.81 9.68 3.14
C GLN A 75 4.02 8.83 2.74
N GLN A 76 3.90 8.00 1.70
CA GLN A 76 5.03 7.24 1.15
C GLN A 76 6.08 8.17 0.53
N MET A 77 5.68 9.22 -0.17
CA MET A 77 6.59 10.25 -0.70
C MET A 77 7.25 11.08 0.42
N GLU A 78 6.52 11.38 1.50
CA GLU A 78 7.05 12.05 2.69
C GLU A 78 8.08 11.18 3.42
N SER A 79 7.79 9.89 3.60
CA SER A 79 8.75 8.91 4.15
C SER A 79 10.01 8.82 3.30
N LEU A 80 9.84 8.74 1.98
CA LEU A 80 10.95 8.69 1.03
C LEU A 80 11.83 9.95 1.13
N LEU A 81 11.25 11.15 1.29
CA LEU A 81 12.03 12.37 1.49
C LEU A 81 12.85 12.33 2.78
N VAL A 82 12.26 11.86 3.88
CA VAL A 82 12.96 11.75 5.16
C VAL A 82 14.16 10.80 5.03
N GLU A 83 13.99 9.68 4.36
CA GLU A 83 15.07 8.72 4.10
C GLU A 83 16.18 9.31 3.21
N PHE A 84 15.81 10.08 2.18
CA PHE A 84 16.77 10.82 1.35
C PHE A 84 17.59 11.83 2.15
N GLN A 85 16.94 12.62 3.01
CA GLN A 85 17.61 13.59 3.86
C GLN A 85 18.59 12.90 4.81
N GLN A 86 18.19 11.77 5.39
CA GLN A 86 19.03 10.99 6.29
C GLN A 86 20.23 10.39 5.55
N ALA A 87 20.03 9.85 4.34
CA ALA A 87 21.12 9.29 3.54
C ALA A 87 22.15 10.36 3.13
N VAL A 88 21.72 11.55 2.72
CA VAL A 88 22.63 12.67 2.39
C VAL A 88 23.48 13.04 3.61
N LYS A 89 22.87 13.07 4.81
CA LYS A 89 23.58 13.33 6.07
C LYS A 89 24.61 12.23 6.39
N VAL A 90 24.23 10.96 6.30
CA VAL A 90 25.12 9.81 6.54
C VAL A 90 26.29 9.81 5.57
N ILE A 91 26.06 10.13 4.29
CA ILE A 91 27.11 10.25 3.28
C ILE A 91 28.11 11.32 3.70
N ALA A 92 27.66 12.52 4.08
CA ALA A 92 28.53 13.61 4.50
C ALA A 92 29.35 13.25 5.76
N GLU A 93 28.72 12.66 6.78
CA GLU A 93 29.38 12.24 8.02
C GLU A 93 30.42 11.15 7.77
N SER A 94 30.09 10.14 6.96
CA SER A 94 31.01 9.05 6.62
C SER A 94 32.21 9.55 5.82
N PHE A 95 31.99 10.51 4.92
CA PHE A 95 33.06 11.16 4.16
C PHE A 95 34.02 11.93 5.07
N GLN A 96 33.49 12.66 6.05
CA GLN A 96 34.31 13.37 7.04
C GLN A 96 35.14 12.41 7.89
N GLN A 97 34.55 11.29 8.34
CA GLN A 97 35.25 10.27 9.09
C GLN A 97 36.38 9.61 8.28
N GLU A 98 36.13 9.27 7.02
CA GLU A 98 37.16 8.66 6.17
C GLU A 98 38.30 9.64 5.85
N LEU A 99 37.99 10.93 5.69
CA LEU A 99 39.01 12.00 5.58
C LEU A 99 39.89 12.09 6.83
N ILE A 100 39.30 12.02 8.02
CA ILE A 100 40.04 12.03 9.29
C ILE A 100 40.94 10.79 9.41
N ASN A 101 40.41 9.61 9.06
CA ASN A 101 41.12 8.33 9.16
C ASN A 101 42.30 8.22 8.19
N GLN A 102 42.17 8.72 6.96
CA GLN A 102 43.20 8.58 5.92
C GLN A 102 44.27 9.69 5.96
N VAL A 103 43.94 10.89 6.43
CA VAL A 103 44.85 12.06 6.39
C VAL A 103 45.44 12.40 7.76
N GLY A 104 44.87 11.87 8.85
CA GLY A 104 45.30 12.13 10.22
C GLY A 104 44.83 13.49 10.78
N THR A 105 44.85 13.64 12.10
CA THR A 105 44.39 14.84 12.82
C THR A 105 45.36 16.03 12.78
N ASP A 106 46.62 15.79 12.39
CA ASP A 106 47.71 16.77 12.56
C ASP A 106 47.77 17.85 11.47
N ASN A 107 47.05 17.68 10.36
CA ASN A 107 47.01 18.60 9.22
C ASN A 107 45.63 19.27 9.04
N GLY A 108 44.97 19.66 10.12
CA GLY A 108 43.63 20.26 10.10
C GLY A 108 43.43 21.45 9.13
N GLN A 109 44.50 22.17 8.76
CA GLN A 109 44.45 23.25 7.77
C GLN A 109 44.35 22.76 6.31
N LEU A 110 44.89 21.59 5.98
CA LEU A 110 44.79 21.01 4.62
C LEU A 110 43.43 20.35 4.38
N LEU A 111 42.76 19.92 5.44
CA LEU A 111 41.43 19.30 5.41
C LEU A 111 40.28 20.32 5.38
N ALA A 112 40.51 21.53 5.88
CA ALA A 112 39.47 22.57 5.97
C ALA A 112 38.82 22.92 4.61
N PRO A 113 39.57 23.07 3.49
CA PRO A 113 38.96 23.28 2.18
C PRO A 113 38.07 22.11 1.73
N LEU A 114 38.44 20.88 2.10
CA LEU A 114 37.70 19.66 1.73
C LEU A 114 36.42 19.52 2.54
N GLN A 115 36.50 19.76 3.85
CA GLN A 115 35.33 19.79 4.73
C GLN A 115 34.34 20.89 4.31
N ASN A 116 34.85 22.07 3.95
CA ASN A 116 34.01 23.15 3.44
C ASN A 116 33.30 22.76 2.13
N GLN A 117 34.00 22.09 1.21
CA GLN A 117 33.41 21.63 -0.04
C GLN A 117 32.31 20.57 0.20
N ILE A 118 32.55 19.62 1.12
CA ILE A 118 31.56 18.60 1.50
C ILE A 118 30.31 19.23 2.12
N ASN A 119 30.50 20.18 3.05
CA ASN A 119 29.39 20.87 3.70
C ASN A 119 28.58 21.70 2.69
N LEU A 120 29.25 22.37 1.74
CA LEU A 120 28.60 23.12 0.67
C LEU A 120 27.81 22.21 -0.28
N THR A 121 28.39 21.07 -0.66
CA THR A 121 27.69 20.05 -1.46
C THR A 121 26.48 19.49 -0.72
N SER A 122 26.60 19.20 0.58
CA SER A 122 25.47 18.75 1.40
C SER A 122 24.36 19.80 1.47
N ALA A 123 24.71 21.07 1.69
CA ALA A 123 23.73 22.16 1.77
C ALA A 123 22.95 22.33 0.45
N ILE A 124 23.65 22.29 -0.70
CA ILE A 124 23.02 22.38 -2.03
C ILE A 124 22.06 21.19 -2.26
N LEU A 125 22.45 19.98 -1.85
CA LEU A 125 21.59 18.80 -1.99
C LEU A 125 20.36 18.89 -1.07
N THR A 126 20.52 19.38 0.16
CA THR A 126 19.39 19.65 1.06
C THR A 126 18.43 20.69 0.49
N GLU A 127 18.94 21.78 -0.10
CA GLU A 127 18.11 22.80 -0.75
C GLU A 127 17.33 22.23 -1.96
N LYS A 128 17.98 21.40 -2.79
CA LYS A 128 17.31 20.69 -3.88
C LYS A 128 16.22 19.73 -3.36
N LEU A 129 16.47 19.00 -2.28
CA LEU A 129 15.47 18.13 -1.65
C LEU A 129 14.28 18.92 -1.10
N ASN A 130 14.53 20.07 -0.47
CA ASN A 130 13.46 20.96 -0.03
C ASN A 130 12.65 21.51 -1.20
N SER A 131 13.30 21.81 -2.32
CA SER A 131 12.62 22.21 -3.55
C SER A 131 11.73 21.08 -4.09
N VAL A 132 12.16 19.82 -4.00
CA VAL A 132 11.33 18.65 -4.34
C VAL A 132 10.17 18.49 -3.34
N SER A 133 10.38 18.77 -2.05
CA SER A 133 9.33 18.75 -1.02
C SER A 133 8.22 19.76 -1.27
N THR A 134 8.50 20.90 -1.91
CA THR A 134 7.44 21.87 -2.25
C THR A 134 6.44 21.30 -3.27
N LEU A 135 6.83 20.31 -4.07
CA LEU A 135 5.88 19.62 -4.97
C LEU A 135 4.78 18.92 -4.17
N LEU A 136 5.08 18.36 -2.99
CA LEU A 136 4.09 17.68 -2.12
C LEU A 136 3.05 18.60 -1.48
N THR A 137 3.26 19.92 -1.55
CA THR A 137 2.28 20.90 -1.04
C THR A 137 1.18 21.22 -2.05
N GLN A 138 1.30 20.76 -3.30
CA GLN A 138 0.31 20.93 -4.36
C GLN A 138 -0.66 19.72 -4.39
N GLU A 139 -1.90 19.94 -4.83
CA GLU A 139 -2.89 18.84 -4.97
C GLU A 139 -2.36 17.72 -5.88
N ILE A 140 -2.45 16.48 -5.40
CA ILE A 140 -2.00 15.28 -6.11
C ILE A 140 -3.17 14.74 -6.95
N ASP A 141 -3.05 14.80 -8.28
CA ASP A 141 -3.92 14.09 -9.22
C ASP A 141 -3.14 12.93 -9.87
N PRO A 142 -3.29 11.69 -9.40
CA PRO A 142 -2.51 10.54 -9.87
C PRO A 142 -2.95 10.04 -11.25
N ALA A 143 -4.06 10.53 -11.82
CA ALA A 143 -4.55 10.08 -13.12
C ALA A 143 -3.83 10.72 -14.32
N ARG A 144 -2.91 11.68 -14.06
CA ARG A 144 -2.14 12.36 -15.10
C ARG A 144 -0.65 12.04 -14.98
N GLU A 145 -0.02 11.59 -16.05
CA GLU A 145 1.45 11.41 -16.10
C GLU A 145 2.21 12.74 -15.88
N THR A 146 1.55 13.89 -16.07
CA THR A 146 2.06 15.24 -15.75
C THR A 146 1.79 15.66 -14.29
N SER A 147 1.29 14.75 -13.47
CA SER A 147 0.96 15.00 -12.07
C SER A 147 2.16 15.46 -11.24
N VAL A 148 1.84 16.10 -10.14
CA VAL A 148 2.78 16.41 -9.04
C VAL A 148 3.64 15.19 -8.67
N VAL A 149 3.06 13.98 -8.70
CA VAL A 149 3.73 12.71 -8.37
C VAL A 149 4.75 12.32 -9.44
N GLY A 150 4.39 12.35 -10.72
CA GLY A 150 5.31 12.04 -11.82
C GLY A 150 6.51 12.99 -11.85
N ARG A 151 6.27 14.29 -11.60
CA ARG A 151 7.35 15.30 -11.49
C ARG A 151 8.24 15.05 -10.29
N PHE A 152 7.66 14.75 -9.13
CA PHE A 152 8.40 14.45 -7.90
C PHE A 152 9.31 13.22 -8.05
N LEU A 153 8.78 12.09 -8.54
CA LEU A 153 9.56 10.86 -8.71
C LEU A 153 10.67 11.05 -9.75
N ASN A 154 10.40 11.76 -10.84
CA ASN A 154 11.42 12.08 -11.82
C ASN A 154 12.52 12.98 -11.24
N SER A 155 12.17 13.97 -10.41
CA SER A 155 13.15 14.81 -9.71
C SER A 155 14.03 13.99 -8.76
N LEU A 156 13.45 13.06 -7.98
CA LEU A 156 14.23 12.15 -7.14
C LEU A 156 15.13 11.23 -7.97
N ARG A 157 14.62 10.67 -9.06
CA ARG A 157 15.41 9.82 -9.97
C ARG A 157 16.61 10.57 -10.56
N GLN A 158 16.43 11.84 -10.92
CA GLN A 158 17.53 12.68 -11.40
C GLN A 158 18.57 12.96 -10.31
N LEU A 159 18.15 13.13 -9.05
CA LEU A 159 19.07 13.29 -7.91
C LEU A 159 19.86 12.02 -7.59
N LEU A 160 19.37 10.85 -8.00
CA LEU A 160 20.05 9.56 -7.81
C LEU A 160 20.89 9.11 -9.03
N ASP A 161 20.76 9.76 -10.18
CA ASP A 161 21.40 9.31 -11.42
C ASP A 161 22.93 9.51 -11.37
N ALA A 162 23.65 8.39 -11.28
CA ALA A 162 25.11 8.30 -11.28
C ALA A 162 25.80 9.02 -12.44
N LYS A 163 25.11 9.17 -13.57
CA LYS A 163 25.67 9.76 -14.80
C LYS A 163 25.57 11.28 -14.82
N ARG A 164 24.80 11.87 -13.91
CA ARG A 164 24.61 13.32 -13.82
C ARG A 164 25.63 13.92 -12.87
N SER A 165 26.20 15.07 -13.24
CA SER A 165 27.12 15.82 -12.38
C SER A 165 26.42 16.50 -11.21
N ASP A 166 25.11 16.73 -11.33
CA ASP A 166 24.29 17.46 -10.36
C ASP A 166 23.43 16.55 -9.46
N SER A 167 23.66 15.23 -9.55
CA SER A 167 23.10 14.20 -8.65
C SER A 167 23.92 14.08 -7.36
N ILE A 168 23.42 13.34 -6.37
CA ILE A 168 24.15 13.05 -5.12
C ILE A 168 25.50 12.42 -5.45
N GLN A 169 25.50 11.36 -6.26
CA GLN A 169 26.70 10.64 -6.63
C GLN A 169 27.66 11.50 -7.46
N GLY A 170 27.15 12.30 -8.40
CA GLY A 170 27.96 13.20 -9.22
C GLY A 170 28.58 14.35 -8.45
N ALA A 171 27.81 14.98 -7.56
CA ALA A 171 28.27 16.11 -6.77
C ALA A 171 29.35 15.70 -5.76
N PHE A 172 29.17 14.58 -5.07
CA PHE A 172 30.20 14.05 -4.16
C PHE A 172 31.45 13.55 -4.91
N LYS A 173 31.28 12.96 -6.11
CA LYS A 173 32.41 12.60 -6.97
C LYS A 173 33.19 13.82 -7.46
N ALA A 174 32.51 14.91 -7.82
CA ALA A 174 33.16 16.16 -8.22
C ALA A 174 33.90 16.82 -7.05
N ALA A 175 33.28 16.83 -5.86
CA ALA A 175 33.94 17.29 -4.64
C ALA A 175 35.20 16.47 -4.35
N LEU A 176 35.15 15.14 -4.53
CA LEU A 176 36.29 14.24 -4.38
C LEU A 176 37.41 14.49 -5.41
N ILE A 177 37.09 14.66 -6.69
CA ILE A 177 38.09 14.93 -7.74
C ILE A 177 38.80 16.28 -7.51
N ASN A 178 38.05 17.29 -7.05
CA ASN A 178 38.64 18.58 -6.67
C ASN A 178 39.47 18.48 -5.38
N ALA A 179 39.13 17.52 -4.51
CA ALA A 179 39.78 17.30 -3.22
C ALA A 179 41.07 16.48 -3.31
N THR A 180 41.14 15.52 -4.22
CA THR A 180 42.23 14.56 -4.33
C THR A 180 42.83 14.61 -5.73
N LYS A 181 44.06 15.12 -5.86
CA LYS A 181 44.87 14.89 -7.07
C LYS A 181 45.39 13.45 -7.01
N GLU A 182 44.89 12.63 -7.92
CA GLU A 182 45.35 11.27 -8.26
C GLU A 182 45.02 10.14 -7.26
N ASN A 183 44.08 9.26 -7.68
CA ASN A 183 44.00 7.81 -7.42
C ASN A 183 44.55 7.27 -6.08
N GLY A 184 43.99 7.73 -4.96
CA GLY A 184 44.24 7.15 -3.63
C GLY A 184 43.08 6.27 -3.16
N THR A 185 43.37 5.31 -2.28
CA THR A 185 42.44 4.42 -1.54
C THR A 185 41.22 5.17 -0.97
N LEU A 186 41.40 6.44 -0.57
CA LEU A 186 40.34 7.35 -0.12
C LEU A 186 39.24 7.53 -1.17
N ALA A 187 39.59 7.67 -2.46
CA ALA A 187 38.61 7.88 -3.51
C ALA A 187 37.77 6.63 -3.80
N ALA A 188 38.33 5.44 -3.60
CA ALA A 188 37.60 4.18 -3.70
C ALA A 188 36.66 3.98 -2.50
N ALA A 189 37.16 4.13 -1.27
CA ALA A 189 36.37 3.99 -0.04
C ALA A 189 35.17 4.94 -0.01
N VAL A 190 35.40 6.21 -0.38
CA VAL A 190 34.34 7.20 -0.53
C VAL A 190 33.29 6.79 -1.57
N LYS A 191 33.74 6.33 -2.74
CA LYS A 191 32.83 5.95 -3.82
C LYS A 191 31.94 4.78 -3.39
N ASP A 192 32.49 3.82 -2.67
CA ASP A 192 31.77 2.66 -2.17
C ASP A 192 30.73 3.07 -1.12
N VAL A 193 31.09 3.95 -0.17
CA VAL A 193 30.15 4.48 0.83
C VAL A 193 29.01 5.27 0.20
N VAL A 194 29.31 6.12 -0.79
CA VAL A 194 28.31 6.89 -1.54
C VAL A 194 27.39 5.94 -2.31
N PHE A 195 27.94 4.89 -2.93
CA PHE A 195 27.14 3.91 -3.66
C PHE A 195 26.21 3.11 -2.74
N GLU A 196 26.74 2.55 -1.64
CA GLU A 196 25.97 1.77 -0.66
C GLU A 196 24.87 2.59 0.01
N SER A 197 25.09 3.89 0.25
CA SER A 197 24.08 4.76 0.86
C SER A 197 22.96 5.16 -0.12
N VAL A 198 23.25 5.19 -1.43
CA VAL A 198 22.32 5.65 -2.47
C VAL A 198 21.51 4.49 -3.09
N LYS A 199 22.04 3.26 -3.03
CA LYS A 199 21.39 2.08 -3.58
C LYS A 199 20.00 1.79 -2.96
N PRO A 200 19.81 1.79 -1.62
CA PRO A 200 18.50 1.57 -1.02
C PRO A 200 17.45 2.61 -1.48
N LEU A 201 17.86 3.87 -1.64
CA LEU A 201 16.97 4.94 -2.11
C LEU A 201 16.53 4.72 -3.56
N THR A 202 17.43 4.21 -4.41
CA THR A 202 17.14 3.92 -5.81
C THR A 202 16.12 2.80 -5.92
N GLU A 203 16.31 1.73 -5.15
CA GLU A 203 15.38 0.60 -5.10
C GLU A 203 13.98 1.02 -4.61
N GLN A 204 13.90 1.93 -3.63
CA GLN A 204 12.61 2.44 -3.14
C GLN A 204 11.91 3.37 -4.12
N VAL A 205 12.63 4.27 -4.80
CA VAL A 205 12.06 5.11 -5.87
C VAL A 205 11.49 4.22 -6.99
N GLU A 206 12.21 3.17 -7.39
CA GLU A 206 11.77 2.23 -8.41
C GLU A 206 10.58 1.38 -7.97
N LYS A 207 10.54 0.98 -6.69
CA LYS A 207 9.41 0.25 -6.10
C LYS A 207 8.14 1.10 -6.13
N LEU A 208 8.19 2.32 -5.60
CA LEU A 208 7.05 3.24 -5.58
C LEU A 208 6.59 3.61 -7.00
N THR A 209 7.54 3.80 -7.93
CA THR A 209 7.22 4.04 -9.35
C THR A 209 6.46 2.87 -9.98
N ARG A 210 6.81 1.62 -9.63
CA ARG A 210 6.09 0.43 -10.09
C ARG A 210 4.70 0.33 -9.48
N GLU A 211 4.58 0.52 -8.17
CA GLU A 211 3.28 0.47 -7.47
C GLU A 211 2.28 1.49 -8.02
N ILE A 212 2.72 2.73 -8.30
CA ILE A 212 1.88 3.75 -8.93
C ILE A 212 1.48 3.36 -10.35
N ARG A 213 2.41 2.79 -11.13
CA ARG A 213 2.09 2.29 -12.47
C ARG A 213 1.11 1.13 -12.45
N ASP A 214 1.24 0.19 -11.52
CA ASP A 214 0.36 -0.97 -11.44
C ASP A 214 -1.08 -0.55 -11.10
N GLN A 215 -1.24 0.49 -10.26
CA GLN A 215 -2.53 1.12 -9.99
C GLN A 215 -3.11 1.83 -11.24
N GLN A 216 -2.29 2.58 -11.97
CA GLN A 216 -2.70 3.24 -13.22
C GLN A 216 -3.01 2.24 -14.34
N VAL A 217 -2.24 1.16 -14.46
CA VAL A 217 -2.45 0.09 -15.45
C VAL A 217 -3.74 -0.65 -15.14
N THR A 218 -4.07 -0.89 -13.88
CA THR A 218 -5.38 -1.49 -13.51
C THR A 218 -6.53 -0.61 -14.02
N GLN A 219 -6.43 0.71 -13.84
CA GLN A 219 -7.45 1.67 -14.29
C GLN A 219 -7.47 1.84 -15.83
N GLN A 220 -6.31 1.88 -16.47
CA GLN A 220 -6.16 1.98 -17.93
C GLN A 220 -6.54 0.68 -18.65
N VAL A 221 -6.29 -0.49 -18.07
CA VAL A 221 -6.76 -1.78 -18.60
C VAL A 221 -8.29 -1.81 -18.57
N LEU A 222 -8.92 -1.31 -17.51
CA LEU A 222 -10.40 -1.18 -17.44
C LEU A 222 -10.95 -0.22 -18.51
N GLU A 223 -10.28 0.90 -18.75
CA GLU A 223 -10.65 1.89 -19.77
C GLU A 223 -10.38 1.41 -21.22
N GLN A 224 -9.21 0.86 -21.49
CA GLN A 224 -8.84 0.33 -22.82
C GLN A 224 -9.63 -0.93 -23.17
N THR A 225 -9.99 -1.76 -22.19
CA THR A 225 -10.80 -2.96 -22.44
C THR A 225 -12.28 -2.60 -22.66
N THR A 226 -12.75 -1.53 -22.02
CA THR A 226 -14.01 -0.86 -22.37
C THR A 226 -14.00 -0.27 -23.78
N ALA A 227 -12.90 0.36 -24.20
CA ALA A 227 -12.73 0.88 -25.56
C ALA A 227 -12.61 -0.24 -26.61
N LYS A 228 -12.14 -1.44 -26.23
CA LYS A 228 -12.11 -2.65 -27.06
C LYS A 228 -13.45 -3.39 -27.14
N GLY A 229 -14.51 -2.87 -26.51
CA GLY A 229 -15.86 -3.42 -26.59
C GLY A 229 -16.10 -4.68 -25.75
N ILE A 230 -15.19 -5.03 -24.84
CA ILE A 230 -15.38 -6.17 -23.93
C ILE A 230 -16.37 -5.79 -22.83
N ASN A 231 -17.32 -6.69 -22.53
CA ASN A 231 -18.34 -6.47 -21.51
C ASN A 231 -17.68 -6.45 -20.10
N TYR A 232 -18.16 -5.57 -19.22
CA TYR A 232 -17.65 -5.46 -17.86
C TYR A 232 -17.78 -6.76 -17.06
N GLU A 233 -18.85 -7.51 -17.26
CA GLU A 233 -19.02 -8.83 -16.66
C GLU A 233 -17.88 -9.78 -17.05
N GLU A 234 -17.48 -9.80 -18.33
CA GLU A 234 -16.40 -10.67 -18.81
C GLU A 234 -15.04 -10.27 -18.24
N LEU A 235 -14.81 -8.98 -17.97
CA LEU A 235 -13.62 -8.50 -17.25
C LEU A 235 -13.55 -9.07 -15.84
N VAL A 236 -14.65 -8.96 -15.09
CA VAL A 236 -14.74 -9.48 -13.72
C VAL A 236 -14.52 -11.00 -13.69
N VAL A 237 -15.05 -11.74 -14.68
CA VAL A 237 -14.82 -13.18 -14.81
C VAL A 237 -13.35 -13.53 -15.02
N VAL A 238 -12.63 -12.78 -15.86
CA VAL A 238 -11.19 -13.01 -16.10
C VAL A 238 -10.38 -12.80 -14.83
N GLU A 239 -10.66 -11.73 -14.10
CA GLU A 239 -10.01 -11.43 -12.82
C GLU A 239 -10.25 -12.54 -11.79
N LEU A 240 -11.53 -12.92 -11.59
CA LEU A 240 -11.91 -13.96 -10.65
C LEU A 240 -11.32 -15.32 -11.02
N ARG A 241 -11.25 -15.67 -12.31
CA ARG A 241 -10.60 -16.91 -12.76
C ARG A 241 -9.11 -16.90 -12.48
N ASN A 242 -8.42 -15.77 -12.67
CA ASN A 242 -7.01 -15.67 -12.34
C ASN A 242 -6.77 -15.80 -10.83
N TRP A 243 -7.62 -15.16 -10.01
CA TRP A 243 -7.60 -15.31 -8.56
C TRP A 243 -7.88 -16.77 -8.12
N SER A 244 -8.86 -17.43 -8.74
CA SER A 244 -9.31 -18.79 -8.39
C SER A 244 -8.24 -19.87 -8.56
N LYS A 245 -7.31 -19.70 -9.52
CA LYS A 245 -6.19 -20.63 -9.75
C LYS A 245 -5.31 -20.81 -8.53
N LEU A 246 -5.28 -19.82 -7.63
CA LEU A 246 -4.47 -19.82 -6.41
C LEU A 246 -5.25 -20.31 -5.19
N SER A 247 -6.59 -20.27 -5.23
CA SER A 247 -7.46 -20.51 -4.07
C SER A 247 -8.30 -21.79 -4.14
N GLY A 248 -8.30 -22.51 -5.28
CA GLY A 248 -9.08 -23.75 -5.43
C GLY A 248 -10.60 -23.53 -5.47
N VAL A 249 -11.02 -22.29 -5.76
CA VAL A 249 -12.42 -21.86 -5.83
C VAL A 249 -12.97 -22.08 -7.24
N GLU A 250 -14.24 -22.43 -7.37
CA GLU A 250 -14.89 -22.56 -8.67
C GLU A 250 -15.56 -21.23 -9.07
N VAL A 251 -15.29 -20.76 -10.30
CA VAL A 251 -15.85 -19.51 -10.84
C VAL A 251 -16.59 -19.79 -12.15
N GLU A 252 -17.90 -19.57 -12.15
CA GLU A 252 -18.80 -19.78 -13.28
C GLU A 252 -19.40 -18.46 -13.77
N HIS A 253 -19.38 -18.23 -15.08
CA HIS A 253 -20.01 -17.07 -15.71
C HIS A 253 -21.40 -17.46 -16.21
N ILE A 254 -22.43 -16.99 -15.52
CA ILE A 254 -23.82 -17.44 -15.66
C ILE A 254 -24.75 -16.36 -16.25
N GLY A 255 -24.35 -15.08 -16.23
CA GLY A 255 -25.15 -13.93 -16.70
C GLY A 255 -25.43 -13.86 -18.20
N ARG A 256 -24.93 -14.81 -19.00
CA ARG A 256 -25.21 -14.88 -20.45
C ARG A 256 -26.68 -15.19 -20.77
N ASP A 257 -27.45 -15.60 -19.77
CA ASP A 257 -28.90 -15.83 -19.88
C ASP A 257 -29.73 -14.54 -19.79
N GLY A 258 -29.11 -13.39 -19.48
CA GLY A 258 -29.78 -12.10 -19.36
C GLY A 258 -30.62 -11.96 -18.09
N ASP A 259 -30.41 -12.83 -17.09
CA ASP A 259 -31.11 -12.81 -15.81
C ASP A 259 -30.16 -12.37 -14.67
N THR A 260 -30.71 -12.02 -13.51
CA THR A 260 -29.95 -11.54 -12.35
C THR A 260 -28.95 -12.57 -11.84
N GLY A 261 -27.79 -12.11 -11.40
CA GLY A 261 -26.66 -12.90 -10.94
C GLY A 261 -25.76 -13.27 -12.11
N ASP A 262 -24.71 -12.49 -12.31
CA ASP A 262 -23.84 -12.60 -13.49
C ASP A 262 -22.77 -13.67 -13.32
N ILE A 263 -22.23 -13.81 -12.11
CA ILE A 263 -21.10 -14.70 -11.83
C ILE A 263 -21.39 -15.47 -10.54
N LEU A 264 -21.08 -16.76 -10.52
CA LEU A 264 -21.20 -17.61 -9.35
C LEU A 264 -19.82 -18.09 -8.91
N VAL A 265 -19.51 -17.86 -7.64
CA VAL A 265 -18.27 -18.27 -6.99
C VAL A 265 -18.62 -19.31 -5.92
N LYS A 266 -18.10 -20.54 -6.05
CA LYS A 266 -18.41 -21.64 -5.12
C LYS A 266 -17.17 -22.08 -4.37
N PHE A 267 -17.32 -22.20 -3.05
CA PHE A 267 -16.31 -22.71 -2.14
C PHE A 267 -16.72 -24.13 -1.73
N THR A 268 -16.07 -25.12 -2.33
CA THR A 268 -16.32 -26.53 -2.02
C THR A 268 -15.42 -26.95 -0.85
N SER A 269 -16.04 -27.28 0.28
CA SER A 269 -15.33 -27.96 1.37
C SER A 269 -15.10 -29.42 1.01
N LYS A 270 -13.91 -29.96 1.24
CA LYS A 270 -13.66 -31.42 1.15
C LYS A 270 -14.28 -32.18 2.34
N SER A 271 -14.91 -31.50 3.29
CA SER A 271 -15.47 -32.07 4.52
C SER A 271 -17.00 -32.11 4.46
N LEU A 272 -17.57 -33.26 4.82
CA LEU A 272 -18.99 -33.64 4.71
C LEU A 272 -19.98 -32.84 5.61
N ALA A 273 -19.55 -31.80 6.32
CA ALA A 273 -20.35 -31.20 7.40
C ALA A 273 -20.37 -29.65 7.47
N VAL A 274 -19.90 -28.94 6.45
CA VAL A 274 -19.91 -27.46 6.44
C VAL A 274 -20.80 -26.96 5.31
N ILE A 275 -21.60 -25.92 5.60
CA ILE A 275 -22.44 -25.23 4.61
C ILE A 275 -21.53 -24.77 3.47
N GLU A 276 -21.75 -25.28 2.26
CA GLU A 276 -21.03 -24.82 1.07
C GLU A 276 -21.35 -23.34 0.85
N LEU A 277 -20.34 -22.46 0.91
CA LEU A 277 -20.50 -21.05 0.61
C LEU A 277 -20.59 -20.87 -0.91
N SER A 278 -21.64 -20.19 -1.35
CA SER A 278 -21.87 -19.84 -2.74
C SER A 278 -22.21 -18.36 -2.84
N ILE A 279 -21.36 -17.62 -3.54
CA ILE A 279 -21.47 -16.17 -3.70
C ILE A 279 -21.92 -15.87 -5.12
N VAL A 280 -23.07 -15.21 -5.26
CA VAL A 280 -23.50 -14.62 -6.55
C VAL A 280 -23.00 -13.18 -6.66
N ILE A 281 -22.40 -12.82 -7.79
CA ILE A 281 -21.88 -11.48 -8.04
C ILE A 281 -22.71 -10.85 -9.16
N GLU A 282 -23.24 -9.68 -8.89
CA GLU A 282 -23.92 -8.81 -9.85
C GLU A 282 -22.95 -7.70 -10.29
N ALA A 283 -22.44 -7.75 -11.52
CA ALA A 283 -21.50 -6.79 -12.06
C ALA A 283 -22.23 -5.69 -12.84
N ARG A 284 -22.11 -4.44 -12.37
CA ARG A 284 -22.76 -3.27 -12.98
C ARG A 284 -21.76 -2.23 -13.45
N LYS A 285 -21.70 -2.03 -14.78
CA LYS A 285 -20.82 -1.03 -15.39
C LYS A 285 -21.25 0.40 -15.11
N ARG A 286 -22.49 0.76 -15.42
CA ARG A 286 -23.09 2.06 -15.06
C ARG A 286 -24.60 1.92 -15.04
N PRO A 287 -25.27 2.20 -13.92
CA PRO A 287 -26.70 2.46 -13.93
C PRO A 287 -26.94 3.95 -14.26
N SER A 288 -28.03 4.25 -14.98
CA SER A 288 -28.48 5.64 -15.19
C SER A 288 -28.93 6.32 -13.90
N LYS A 289 -29.13 5.54 -12.82
CA LYS A 289 -29.50 5.98 -11.47
C LYS A 289 -28.70 5.19 -10.42
N PRO A 290 -28.05 5.83 -9.45
CA PRO A 290 -27.34 5.13 -8.38
C PRO A 290 -28.26 4.20 -7.58
N PHE A 291 -27.76 3.03 -7.21
CA PHE A 291 -28.50 2.03 -6.45
C PHE A 291 -28.38 2.29 -4.95
N GLY A 292 -29.54 2.43 -4.29
CA GLY A 292 -29.64 2.53 -2.84
C GLY A 292 -29.82 1.18 -2.16
N ARG A 293 -29.68 1.16 -0.82
CA ARG A 293 -29.65 -0.07 0.00
C ARG A 293 -30.84 -0.99 -0.23
N GLN A 294 -32.05 -0.43 -0.28
CA GLN A 294 -33.27 -1.22 -0.50
C GLN A 294 -33.28 -1.91 -1.87
N ALA A 295 -32.92 -1.16 -2.93
CA ALA A 295 -32.89 -1.70 -4.29
C ALA A 295 -31.83 -2.79 -4.44
N ILE A 296 -30.65 -2.59 -3.85
CA ILE A 296 -29.59 -3.60 -3.81
C ILE A 296 -30.07 -4.86 -3.10
N THR A 297 -30.67 -4.72 -1.91
CA THR A 297 -31.16 -5.86 -1.13
C THR A 297 -32.15 -6.72 -1.92
N GLN A 298 -33.15 -6.08 -2.54
CA GLN A 298 -34.15 -6.78 -3.35
C GLN A 298 -33.55 -7.47 -4.57
N HIS A 299 -32.60 -6.80 -5.23
CA HIS A 299 -31.95 -7.31 -6.42
C HIS A 299 -31.07 -8.52 -6.11
N LEU A 300 -30.24 -8.43 -5.07
CA LEU A 300 -29.37 -9.52 -4.65
C LEU A 300 -30.16 -10.69 -4.04
N GLN A 301 -31.27 -10.44 -3.33
CA GLN A 301 -32.16 -11.50 -2.87
C GLN A 301 -32.68 -12.32 -4.05
N SER A 302 -33.10 -11.66 -5.13
CA SER A 302 -33.56 -12.32 -6.35
C SER A 302 -32.45 -13.12 -7.02
N ALA A 303 -31.24 -12.55 -7.11
CA ALA A 303 -30.07 -13.24 -7.65
C ALA A 303 -29.70 -14.48 -6.83
N MET A 304 -29.70 -14.38 -5.50
CA MET A 304 -29.40 -15.50 -4.61
C MET A 304 -30.39 -16.65 -4.75
N LEU A 305 -31.69 -16.35 -4.73
CA LEU A 305 -32.74 -17.36 -4.91
C LEU A 305 -32.59 -18.07 -6.25
N ARG A 306 -32.35 -17.30 -7.32
CA ARG A 306 -32.24 -17.83 -8.68
C ARG A 306 -31.02 -18.71 -8.88
N ARG A 307 -29.88 -18.33 -8.30
CA ARG A 307 -28.61 -19.04 -8.46
C ARG A 307 -28.33 -20.04 -7.34
N SER A 308 -29.29 -20.22 -6.43
CA SER A 308 -29.14 -21.05 -5.22
C SER A 308 -27.87 -20.68 -4.42
N ALA A 309 -27.62 -19.37 -4.33
CA ALA A 309 -26.51 -18.79 -3.60
C ALA A 309 -26.95 -18.38 -2.18
N ASN A 310 -26.05 -18.48 -1.20
CA ASN A 310 -26.30 -18.09 0.19
C ASN A 310 -25.55 -16.81 0.59
N SER A 311 -24.87 -16.18 -0.36
CA SER A 311 -24.27 -14.86 -0.20
C SER A 311 -24.22 -14.12 -1.54
N ALA A 312 -24.11 -12.79 -1.50
CA ALA A 312 -24.10 -11.99 -2.71
C ALA A 312 -23.19 -10.75 -2.67
N ILE A 313 -22.70 -10.35 -3.84
CA ILE A 313 -21.97 -9.10 -4.05
C ILE A 313 -22.65 -8.28 -5.14
N PHE A 314 -23.07 -7.05 -4.82
CA PHE A 314 -23.39 -6.04 -5.82
C PHE A 314 -22.12 -5.26 -6.15
N LEU A 315 -21.54 -5.51 -7.32
CA LEU A 315 -20.28 -4.95 -7.75
C LEU A 315 -20.49 -3.83 -8.77
N SER A 316 -20.36 -2.59 -8.32
CA SER A 316 -20.36 -1.45 -9.23
C SER A 316 -18.96 -1.20 -9.82
N TYR A 317 -18.89 -0.88 -11.10
CA TYR A 317 -17.63 -0.48 -11.74
C TYR A 317 -17.04 0.78 -11.11
N SER A 318 -17.88 1.73 -10.72
CA SER A 318 -17.46 2.98 -10.08
C SER A 318 -18.43 3.39 -8.97
N ARG A 319 -17.98 4.34 -8.14
CA ARG A 319 -18.79 4.89 -7.04
C ARG A 319 -20.10 5.52 -7.52
N GLU A 320 -20.13 6.04 -8.73
CA GLU A 320 -21.32 6.66 -9.34
C GLU A 320 -22.51 5.71 -9.45
N GLY A 321 -22.27 4.39 -9.51
CA GLY A 321 -23.34 3.41 -9.55
C GLY A 321 -23.99 3.11 -8.20
N LEU A 322 -23.45 3.65 -7.10
CA LEU A 322 -23.91 3.41 -5.74
C LEU A 322 -24.42 4.73 -5.13
N ALA A 323 -25.56 4.67 -4.46
CA ALA A 323 -26.12 5.85 -3.81
C ALA A 323 -25.23 6.33 -2.65
N GLN A 324 -25.43 7.58 -2.21
CA GLN A 324 -24.55 8.22 -1.23
C GLN A 324 -24.45 7.39 0.06
N GLU A 325 -25.57 6.84 0.52
CA GLU A 325 -25.67 6.02 1.74
C GLU A 325 -24.91 4.69 1.67
N ILE A 326 -24.54 4.22 0.48
CA ILE A 326 -23.80 2.97 0.30
C ILE A 326 -22.30 3.16 0.50
N GLY A 327 -21.74 4.33 0.22
CA GLY A 327 -20.28 4.47 0.24
C GLY A 327 -19.57 3.61 -0.83
N ASP A 328 -18.29 3.37 -0.60
CA ASP A 328 -17.53 2.37 -1.36
C ASP A 328 -17.82 0.95 -0.85
N TRP A 329 -18.51 0.82 0.29
CA TRP A 329 -18.81 -0.45 0.95
C TRP A 329 -20.05 -0.35 1.81
N ALA A 330 -20.98 -1.29 1.61
CA ALA A 330 -22.08 -1.54 2.51
C ALA A 330 -22.34 -3.04 2.63
N GLU A 331 -22.67 -3.49 3.83
CA GLU A 331 -23.10 -4.86 4.10
C GLU A 331 -24.57 -4.89 4.51
N GLY A 332 -25.23 -6.04 4.32
CA GLY A 332 -26.56 -6.28 4.82
C GLY A 332 -26.93 -7.76 4.78
N VAL A 333 -28.15 -8.05 5.23
CA VAL A 333 -28.70 -9.40 5.26
C VAL A 333 -30.05 -9.38 4.55
N SER A 334 -30.31 -10.42 3.78
CA SER A 334 -31.63 -10.74 3.20
C SER A 334 -32.09 -12.11 3.70
N GLU A 335 -33.31 -12.50 3.34
CA GLU A 335 -33.81 -13.85 3.65
C GLU A 335 -32.93 -14.96 3.06
N SER A 336 -32.22 -14.68 1.97
CA SER A 336 -31.36 -15.65 1.28
C SER A 336 -29.91 -15.65 1.77
N GLY A 337 -29.53 -14.70 2.64
CA GLY A 337 -28.17 -14.63 3.20
C GLY A 337 -27.55 -13.23 3.18
N TYR A 338 -26.25 -13.19 3.50
CA TYR A 338 -25.44 -11.97 3.60
C TYR A 338 -25.17 -11.37 2.22
N TRP A 339 -25.09 -10.05 2.17
CA TRP A 339 -24.68 -9.36 0.96
C TRP A 339 -23.74 -8.19 1.23
N ILE A 340 -22.88 -7.93 0.24
CA ILE A 340 -22.01 -6.75 0.19
C ILE A 340 -22.30 -5.96 -1.07
N ALA A 341 -22.34 -4.64 -0.96
CA ALA A 341 -22.32 -3.72 -2.09
C ALA A 341 -21.01 -2.95 -2.09
N THR A 342 -20.28 -3.00 -3.19
CA THR A 342 -18.97 -2.36 -3.26
C THR A 342 -18.58 -1.98 -4.70
N THR A 343 -17.41 -1.36 -4.85
CA THR A 343 -16.83 -1.01 -6.15
C THR A 343 -15.79 -2.05 -6.58
N HIS A 344 -15.48 -2.09 -7.88
CA HIS A 344 -14.54 -3.04 -8.48
C HIS A 344 -13.23 -3.27 -7.69
N PRO A 345 -12.53 -2.24 -7.19
CA PRO A 345 -11.29 -2.43 -6.42
C PRO A 345 -11.42 -3.28 -5.14
N PHE A 346 -12.63 -3.41 -4.59
CA PHE A 346 -12.90 -4.14 -3.35
C PHE A 346 -13.46 -5.55 -3.59
N LEU A 347 -13.54 -6.00 -4.84
CA LEU A 347 -14.13 -7.30 -5.20
C LEU A 347 -13.54 -8.46 -4.39
N ILE A 348 -12.22 -8.60 -4.39
CA ILE A 348 -11.55 -9.70 -3.69
C ILE A 348 -11.73 -9.60 -2.17
N ILE A 349 -11.80 -8.38 -1.64
CA ILE A 349 -12.03 -8.13 -0.21
C ILE A 349 -13.46 -8.53 0.17
N ALA A 350 -14.44 -8.17 -0.64
CA ALA A 350 -15.84 -8.57 -0.46
C ALA A 350 -16.00 -10.10 -0.45
N ILE A 351 -15.30 -10.79 -1.36
CA ILE A 351 -15.28 -12.25 -1.36
C ILE A 351 -14.70 -12.81 -0.05
N ARG A 352 -13.52 -12.32 0.37
CA ARG A 352 -12.88 -12.77 1.62
C ARG A 352 -13.73 -12.48 2.86
N PHE A 353 -14.40 -11.34 2.90
CA PHE A 353 -15.30 -10.98 4.00
C PHE A 353 -16.46 -11.98 4.11
N LEU A 354 -17.08 -12.35 2.99
CA LEU A 354 -18.17 -13.32 2.97
C LEU A 354 -17.71 -14.75 3.29
N VAL A 355 -16.42 -15.07 3.11
CA VAL A 355 -15.87 -16.38 3.49
C VAL A 355 -15.82 -16.58 5.01
N ILE A 356 -15.73 -15.51 5.79
CA ILE A 356 -15.60 -15.58 7.25
C ILE A 356 -16.91 -15.29 8.01
N GLN A 357 -18.00 -14.99 7.29
CA GLN A 357 -19.36 -14.86 7.86
C GLN A 357 -20.02 -16.22 7.96
#